data_AF-A0A8T4LW68-F1
#
_entry.id   AF-A0A8T4LW68-F1
#
_cell.length_a   1.000
_cell.length_b   1.000
_cell.length_c   1.000
_cell.angle_alpha   90.00
_cell.angle_beta   90.00
_cell.angle_gamma   90.00
#
_symmetry.space_group_name_H-M   'P 1'
#
loop_
_entity.id
_entity.type
_entity.pdbx_description
1 polymer ?
#
loop_
_entity_poly.entity_id
_entity_poly.type
_entity_poly.pdbx_seq_one_letter_code
_entity_poly.pdbx_strand_id
1 'polypeptide(L)'
;MKKIFSQFLVIMGALMFTLAVYQANQYMQVSAALGPSLAQLNQLGTLGAEAAGMDAAQLESTKQLLSGTTNALLQSVLLDFVLGIIFLMAGYFTYSHKD
;
A
#
# COMPACT_ATOMS: atom_id res chain seq x y z
N MET A 1 0.39 19.81 29.45
CA MET A 1 1.17 18.99 28.50
C MET A 1 0.47 17.69 28.09
N LYS A 2 0.11 16.77 29.00
CA LYS A 2 -0.48 15.45 28.65
C LYS A 2 -1.77 15.48 27.78
N LYS A 3 -2.66 16.48 27.97
CA LYS A 3 -3.89 16.63 27.16
C LYS A 3 -3.59 16.95 25.68
N ILE A 4 -2.66 17.89 25.47
CA ILE A 4 -2.21 18.32 24.14
C ILE A 4 -1.50 17.15 23.43
N PHE A 5 -0.68 16.40 24.18
CA PHE A 5 -0.01 15.21 23.65
C PHE A 5 -1.00 14.11 23.21
N SER A 6 -2.01 13.81 24.04
CA SER A 6 -3.07 12.85 23.67
C SER A 6 -3.86 13.30 22.43
N GLN A 7 -4.24 14.59 22.35
CA GLN A 7 -4.90 15.15 21.17
C GLN A 7 -4.02 15.06 19.92
N PHE A 8 -2.72 15.34 20.04
CA PHE A 8 -1.76 15.18 18.96
C PHE A 8 -1.71 13.74 18.45
N LEU A 9 -1.66 12.74 19.34
CA LEU A 9 -1.69 11.33 18.96
C LEU A 9 -2.98 10.96 18.24
N VAL A 10 -4.14 11.43 18.72
CA VAL A 10 -5.42 11.18 18.05
C VAL A 10 -5.47 11.79 16.65
N ILE A 11 -5.00 13.03 16.50
CA ILE A 11 -4.93 13.71 15.20
C ILE A 11 -3.98 12.97 14.25
N MET A 12 -2.80 12.56 14.73
CA MET A 12 -1.87 11.75 13.94
C MET A 12 -2.49 10.44 13.49
N GLY A 13 -3.22 9.75 14.38
CA GLY A 13 -3.95 8.54 14.03
C GLY A 13 -4.97 8.78 12.92
N ALA A 14 -5.79 9.83 13.04
CA ALA A 14 -6.79 10.18 12.02
C ALA A 14 -6.17 10.55 10.66
N LEU A 15 -5.03 11.25 10.65
CA LEU A 15 -4.28 11.56 9.44
C LEU A 15 -3.75 10.28 8.77
N MET A 16 -3.19 9.34 9.54
CA MET A 16 -2.73 8.05 9.02
C MET A 16 -3.88 7.23 8.41
N PHE A 17 -5.08 7.24 9.00
CA PHE A 17 -6.25 6.61 8.37
C PHE A 17 -6.62 7.27 7.04
N THR A 18 -6.54 8.60 6.96
CA THR A 18 -6.84 9.32 5.72
C THR A 18 -5.82 8.97 4.63
N LEU A 19 -4.54 8.85 4.99
CA LEU A 19 -3.48 8.38 4.09
C LEU A 19 -3.71 6.93 3.65
N ALA A 20 -4.07 6.04 4.58
CA ALA A 20 -4.38 4.65 4.26
C ALA A 20 -5.55 4.52 3.28
N VAL A 21 -6.62 5.30 3.45
CA VAL A 21 -7.76 5.33 2.51
C VAL A 21 -7.32 5.84 1.13
N TYR A 22 -6.54 6.92 1.09
CA TYR A 22 -6.03 7.47 -0.16
C TYR A 22 -5.13 6.47 -0.90
N GLN A 23 -4.20 5.82 -0.21
CA GLN A 23 -3.33 4.79 -0.76
C GLN A 23 -4.11 3.52 -1.15
N ALA A 24 -5.17 3.15 -0.42
CA ALA A 24 -6.03 2.03 -0.76
C ALA A 24 -6.75 2.28 -2.08
N ASN A 25 -7.24 3.50 -2.28
CA ASN A 25 -7.83 3.90 -3.55
C ASN A 25 -6.81 3.88 -4.70
N GLN A 26 -5.57 4.31 -4.45
CA GLN A 26 -4.49 4.19 -5.44
C GLN A 26 -4.17 2.72 -5.76
N TYR A 27 -4.04 1.88 -4.74
CA TYR A 27 -3.83 0.45 -4.91
C TYR A 27 -4.93 -0.17 -5.78
N MET A 28 -6.19 0.14 -5.53
CA MET A 28 -7.32 -0.36 -6.34
C MET A 28 -7.21 0.08 -7.79
N GLN A 29 -6.93 1.36 -8.06
CA GLN A 29 -6.80 1.87 -9.41
C GLN A 29 -5.60 1.26 -10.15
N VAL A 30 -4.44 1.19 -9.49
CA VAL A 30 -3.22 0.61 -10.05
C VAL A 30 -3.40 -0.89 -10.29
N SER A 31 -3.96 -1.63 -9.33
CA SER A 31 -4.21 -3.06 -9.48
C SER A 31 -5.22 -3.35 -10.58
N ALA A 32 -6.25 -2.53 -10.76
CA ALA A 32 -7.22 -2.68 -11.84
C ALA A 32 -6.60 -2.38 -13.21
N ALA A 33 -5.72 -1.37 -13.29
CA ALA A 33 -5.02 -1.02 -14.52
C ALA A 33 -3.95 -2.05 -14.91
N LEU A 34 -3.17 -2.54 -13.94
CA LEU A 34 -2.04 -3.44 -14.17
C LEU A 34 -2.44 -4.92 -14.19
N GLY A 35 -3.55 -5.29 -13.57
CA GLY A 35 -4.02 -6.69 -13.48
C GLY A 35 -4.15 -7.37 -14.85
N PRO A 36 -4.87 -6.77 -15.83
CA PRO A 36 -4.95 -7.30 -17.18
C PRO A 36 -3.59 -7.42 -17.87
N SER A 37 -2.71 -6.43 -17.72
CA SER A 37 -1.36 -6.46 -18.30
C SER A 37 -0.49 -7.55 -17.69
N LEU A 38 -0.54 -7.75 -16.37
CA LEU A 38 0.15 -8.87 -15.69
C LEU A 38 -0.41 -10.22 -16.15
N ALA A 39 -1.72 -10.34 -16.32
CA ALA A 39 -2.34 -11.57 -16.83
C ALA A 39 -1.90 -11.86 -18.28
N GLN A 40 -1.85 -10.84 -19.14
CA GLN A 40 -1.36 -10.96 -20.51
C GLN A 40 0.13 -11.34 -20.54
N LEU A 41 0.97 -10.69 -19.73
CA LEU A 41 2.39 -11.04 -19.61
C LEU A 41 2.60 -12.46 -19.08
N ASN A 42 1.73 -12.94 -18.19
CA ASN A 42 1.76 -14.32 -17.70
C ASN A 42 1.34 -15.34 -18.77
N GLN A 43 0.51 -14.93 -19.74
CA GLN A 43 0.14 -15.76 -20.89
C GLN A 43 1.16 -15.69 -22.02
N LEU A 44 1.98 -14.63 -22.10
CA LEU A 44 3.17 -14.62 -22.94
C LEU A 44 4.18 -15.64 -22.40
N GLY A 45 4.24 -16.80 -23.03
CA GLY A 45 5.39 -17.70 -22.94
C GLY A 45 6.62 -17.09 -23.62
N THR A 46 7.77 -17.76 -23.51
CA THR A 46 9.06 -17.33 -24.07
C THR A 46 8.99 -16.97 -25.57
N LEU A 47 8.29 -17.78 -26.37
CA LEU A 47 8.12 -17.54 -27.81
C LEU A 47 7.25 -16.30 -28.13
N GLY A 48 6.27 -15.97 -27.27
CA GLY A 48 5.47 -14.77 -27.43
C GLY A 48 6.21 -13.51 -26.99
N ALA A 49 7.11 -13.65 -26.00
CA ALA A 49 7.97 -12.57 -25.51
C ALA A 49 9.00 -12.16 -26.55
N GLU A 50 9.67 -13.14 -27.17
CA GLU A 50 10.62 -12.92 -28.25
C GLU A 50 9.96 -12.26 -29.47
N ALA A 51 8.72 -12.65 -29.81
CA ALA A 51 7.94 -12.01 -30.87
C ALA A 51 7.55 -10.55 -30.55
N ALA A 52 7.45 -10.19 -29.27
CA ALA A 52 7.23 -8.84 -28.79
C ALA A 52 8.55 -8.04 -28.62
N GLY A 53 9.69 -8.62 -28.98
CA GLY A 53 11.01 -8.00 -28.85
C GLY A 53 11.53 -7.95 -27.41
N MET A 54 10.97 -8.75 -26.49
CA MET A 54 11.44 -8.89 -25.12
C MET A 54 12.21 -10.17 -24.93
N ASP A 55 13.40 -10.08 -24.33
CA ASP A 55 14.12 -11.25 -23.84
C ASP A 55 13.41 -11.84 -22.60
N ALA A 56 13.59 -13.13 -22.33
CA ALA A 56 13.00 -13.84 -21.19
C ALA A 56 13.33 -13.16 -19.86
N ALA A 57 14.56 -12.65 -19.71
CA ALA A 57 14.99 -11.91 -18.54
C ALA A 57 14.24 -10.58 -18.37
N GLN A 58 13.93 -9.89 -19.48
CA GLN A 58 13.18 -8.63 -19.45
C GLN A 58 11.72 -8.89 -19.10
N LEU A 59 11.10 -9.94 -19.65
CA LEU A 59 9.74 -10.34 -19.31
C LEU A 59 9.59 -10.63 -17.82
N GLU A 60 10.50 -11.43 -17.26
CA GLU A 60 10.49 -11.78 -15.83
C GLU A 60 10.73 -10.54 -14.96
N SER A 61 11.68 -9.67 -15.33
CA SER A 61 11.90 -8.40 -14.65
C SER A 61 10.67 -7.50 -14.66
N THR A 62 9.94 -7.41 -15.79
CA THR A 62 8.71 -6.60 -15.88
C THR A 62 7.60 -7.18 -15.01
N LYS A 63 7.42 -8.52 -14.99
CA LYS A 63 6.46 -9.18 -14.10
C LYS A 63 6.75 -8.88 -12.63
N GLN A 64 8.02 -9.01 -12.23
CA GLN A 64 8.45 -8.75 -10.86
C GLN A 64 8.30 -7.27 -10.48
N LEU A 65 8.62 -6.33 -11.39
CA LEU A 65 8.45 -4.91 -11.15
C LEU A 65 6.96 -4.55 -10.94
N LEU A 66 6.08 -5.04 -11.82
CA LEU A 66 4.64 -4.74 -11.75
C LEU A 66 3.99 -5.37 -10.53
N SER A 67 4.32 -6.63 -10.22
CA SER A 67 3.85 -7.32 -9.02
C SER A 67 4.39 -6.67 -7.75
N GLY A 68 5.69 -6.36 -7.72
CA GLY A 68 6.36 -5.72 -6.59
C GLY A 68 5.82 -4.33 -6.28
N THR A 69 5.57 -3.51 -7.30
CA THR A 69 4.99 -2.17 -7.14
C THR A 69 3.58 -2.23 -6.55
N THR A 70 2.76 -3.15 -7.04
CA THR A 70 1.39 -3.36 -6.54
C THR A 70 1.40 -3.84 -5.09
N ASN A 71 2.31 -4.75 -4.74
CA ASN A 71 2.45 -5.26 -3.38
C ASN A 71 3.02 -4.20 -2.42
N ALA A 72 3.95 -3.37 -2.87
CA ALA A 72 4.50 -2.26 -2.08
C ALA A 72 3.42 -1.22 -1.72
N LEU A 73 2.54 -0.90 -2.67
CA LEU A 73 1.37 -0.05 -2.43
C LEU A 73 0.45 -0.67 -1.36
N LEU A 74 0.15 -1.97 -1.47
CA LEU A 74 -0.68 -2.65 -0.46
C LEU A 74 -0.01 -2.65 0.92
N GLN A 75 1.30 -2.89 0.99
CA GLN A 75 2.03 -2.86 2.26
C GLN A 75 2.01 -1.46 2.88
N SER A 76 2.15 -0.41 2.07
CA SER A 76 2.05 0.98 2.54
C SER A 76 0.68 1.26 3.16
N VAL A 77 -0.41 0.82 2.50
CA VAL A 77 -1.78 0.95 3.01
C VAL A 77 -1.92 0.30 4.38
N LEU A 78 -1.44 -0.94 4.51
CA LEU A 78 -1.54 -1.71 5.75
C LEU A 78 -0.72 -1.06 6.87
N LEU A 79 0.46 -0.55 6.55
CA LEU A 79 1.35 0.07 7.52
C LEU A 79 0.74 1.37 8.07
N ASP A 80 0.23 2.24 7.20
CA ASP A 80 -0.43 3.47 7.61
C ASP A 80 -1.73 3.20 8.39
N PHE A 81 -2.50 2.18 8.00
CA PHE A 81 -3.69 1.76 8.74
C PHE A 81 -3.33 1.28 10.16
N VAL A 82 -2.32 0.42 10.29
CA VAL A 82 -1.87 -0.11 11.59
C VAL A 82 -1.28 1.00 12.46
N LEU A 83 -0.45 1.89 11.91
CA LEU A 83 0.06 3.05 12.62
C LEU A 83 -1.08 3.98 13.08
N GLY A 84 -2.09 4.17 12.24
CA GLY A 84 -3.30 4.91 12.59
C GLY A 84 -4.00 4.34 13.82
N ILE A 85 -4.20 3.01 13.86
CA ILE A 85 -4.76 2.32 15.03
C ILE A 85 -3.88 2.54 16.27
N ILE A 86 -2.57 2.34 16.14
CA ILE A 86 -1.63 2.48 17.27
C ILE A 86 -1.70 3.90 17.84
N PHE A 87 -1.71 4.93 16.99
CA PHE A 87 -1.78 6.31 17.44
C PHE A 87 -3.12 6.67 18.08
N LEU A 88 -4.25 6.20 17.53
CA LEU A 88 -5.56 6.39 18.17
C LEU A 88 -5.63 5.72 19.54
N MET A 89 -5.17 4.46 19.64
CA MET A 89 -5.17 3.72 20.91
C MET A 89 -4.25 4.37 21.93
N ALA A 90 -3.04 4.78 21.54
CA ALA A 90 -2.11 5.50 22.41
C ALA A 90 -2.71 6.84 22.89
N GLY A 91 -3.39 7.57 22.00
CA GLY A 91 -4.12 8.79 22.34
C GLY A 91 -5.25 8.56 23.34
N TYR A 92 -6.02 7.49 23.17
CA TYR A 92 -7.10 7.09 24.08
C TYR A 92 -6.58 6.70 25.47
N PHE A 93 -5.57 5.82 25.54
CA PHE A 93 -5.00 5.38 26.82
C PHE A 93 -4.37 6.54 27.61
N THR A 94 -3.66 7.45 26.92
CA THR A 94 -3.07 8.63 27.57
C THR A 94 -4.11 9.68 27.99
N TYR A 95 -5.30 9.68 27.38
CA TYR A 95 -6.43 10.48 27.84
C TYR A 95 -7.11 9.87 29.06
N SER A 96 -7.35 8.55 29.06
CA SER A 96 -8.11 7.83 30.08
C SER A 96 -7.40 7.69 31.43
N HIS A 97 -6.06 7.72 31.48
CA HIS A 97 -5.28 7.71 32.74
C HIS A 97 -5.29 9.08 33.46
N LYS A 98 -6.33 9.89 33.27
CA LYS A 98 -6.55 11.18 33.93
C LYS A 98 -7.64 11.14 35.01
N ASP A 99 -8.47 10.10 34.98
CA ASP A 99 -9.48 9.80 36.01
C ASP A 99 -8.87 8.84 37.04
#